data_AF-A0A813J674-F1
#
_entry.id   AF-A0A813J674-F1
#
_cell.length_a   1.000
_cell.length_b   1.000
_cell.length_c   1.000
_cell.angle_alpha   90.00
_cell.angle_beta   90.00
_cell.angle_gamma   90.00
#
_symmetry.space_group_name_H-M   'P 1'
#
loop_
_entity.id
_entity.type
_entity.pdbx_description
1 polymer ?
#
loop_
_entity_poly.entity_id
_entity_poly.type
_entity_poly.pdbx_seq_one_letter_code
_entity_poly.pdbx_strand_id
1 'polypeptide(L)'
;MEGRRSTFSKVLADFEARLQGAEFVAIDTELTGVDVEGDPDTFDESAQQRLEKQCRIAERYTVIQIGLTIAGRKGGGRDDELTFASYNIFAFPYVGPELGRDPGFFCQASALQFNAQHRVDFNTWIRDGVSYMNREDERNYLKTSGAKENSPVHEEKVGLLRLWKALCAARLPFVVHCPLDLFFLLAAFERRPLPKEDPKAMAMLIRQCTPKVYDTAHLHGAIGRFKRLGLMKFHEDAKARYDEIASNGNGIPHVKCSLVGDTA
;
A
#
# COMPACT_ATOMS: atom_id res chain seq x y z
N MET A 1 6.68 -12.12 4.95
CA MET A 1 7.95 -12.30 4.24
C MET A 1 8.58 -10.95 4.04
N GLU A 2 9.89 -10.86 4.21
CA GLU A 2 10.60 -9.62 3.94
C GLU A 2 11.09 -9.57 2.48
N GLY A 3 10.73 -8.50 1.78
CA GLY A 3 11.12 -8.26 0.39
C GLY A 3 12.28 -7.27 0.30
N ARG A 4 13.39 -7.74 -0.24
CA ARG A 4 14.57 -6.96 -0.66
C ARG A 4 14.92 -7.37 -2.08
N ARG A 5 15.78 -6.62 -2.76
CA ARG A 5 16.23 -6.91 -4.14
C ARG A 5 16.60 -8.38 -4.33
N SER A 6 17.38 -8.95 -3.41
CA SER A 6 17.84 -10.34 -3.49
C SER A 6 16.76 -11.39 -3.18
N THR A 7 15.72 -11.04 -2.43
CA THR A 7 14.65 -11.97 -2.04
C THR A 7 13.37 -11.79 -2.87
N PHE A 8 13.29 -10.73 -3.67
CA PHE A 8 12.06 -10.29 -4.30
C PHE A 8 11.44 -11.33 -5.23
N SER A 9 12.25 -12.08 -5.99
CA SER A 9 11.72 -13.15 -6.86
C SER A 9 10.95 -14.22 -6.07
N LYS A 10 11.47 -14.65 -4.91
CA LYS A 10 10.79 -15.60 -4.03
C LYS A 10 9.53 -14.99 -3.42
N VAL A 11 9.63 -13.73 -2.98
CA VAL A 11 8.50 -12.99 -2.39
C VAL A 11 7.37 -12.81 -3.40
N LEU A 12 7.68 -12.41 -4.64
CA LEU A 12 6.70 -12.22 -5.70
C LEU A 12 6.00 -13.53 -6.05
N ALA A 13 6.74 -14.64 -6.16
CA ALA A 13 6.14 -15.95 -6.45
C ALA A 13 5.18 -16.42 -5.34
N ASP A 14 5.55 -16.25 -4.07
CA ASP A 14 4.65 -16.57 -2.94
C ASP A 14 3.44 -15.63 -2.91
N PHE A 15 3.64 -14.33 -3.16
CA PHE A 15 2.58 -13.33 -3.25
C PHE A 15 1.56 -13.68 -4.33
N GLU A 16 2.00 -13.93 -5.56
CA GLU A 16 1.14 -14.30 -6.69
C GLU A 16 0.36 -15.60 -6.43
N ALA A 17 1.01 -16.61 -5.83
CA ALA A 17 0.34 -17.85 -5.45
C ALA A 17 -0.78 -17.61 -4.42
N ARG A 18 -0.57 -16.72 -3.45
CA ARG A 18 -1.55 -16.42 -2.40
C ARG A 18 -2.68 -15.50 -2.85
N LEU A 19 -2.51 -14.74 -3.93
CA LEU A 19 -3.63 -13.99 -4.52
C LEU A 19 -4.74 -14.94 -5.00
N GLN A 20 -4.41 -16.19 -5.34
CA GLN A 20 -5.39 -17.22 -5.67
C GLN A 20 -6.21 -17.59 -4.43
N GLY A 21 -7.50 -17.25 -4.40
CA GLY A 21 -8.39 -17.52 -3.27
C GLY A 21 -8.32 -16.47 -2.14
N ALA A 22 -7.64 -15.35 -2.37
CA ALA A 22 -7.71 -14.21 -1.46
C ALA A 22 -9.08 -13.51 -1.52
N GLU A 23 -9.51 -12.96 -0.38
CA GLU A 23 -10.74 -12.19 -0.24
C GLU A 23 -10.51 -10.68 -0.29
N PHE A 24 -9.39 -10.22 0.29
CA PHE A 24 -8.97 -8.82 0.30
C PHE A 24 -7.48 -8.69 0.62
N VAL A 25 -6.94 -7.49 0.40
CA VAL A 25 -5.56 -7.15 0.80
C VAL A 25 -5.57 -5.90 1.66
N ALA A 26 -4.99 -5.99 2.86
CA ALA A 26 -4.72 -4.83 3.70
C ALA A 26 -3.35 -4.23 3.34
N ILE A 27 -3.26 -2.91 3.29
CA ILE A 27 -2.09 -2.17 2.81
C ILE A 27 -1.75 -1.06 3.81
N ASP A 28 -0.45 -0.91 4.09
CA ASP A 28 0.14 0.14 4.91
C ASP A 28 1.52 0.51 4.35
N THR A 29 2.00 1.73 4.57
CA THR A 29 3.31 2.16 4.07
C THR A 29 4.14 2.93 5.09
N GLU A 30 5.45 2.74 5.02
CA GLU A 30 6.43 3.62 5.67
C GLU A 30 6.89 4.67 4.67
N LEU A 31 6.84 5.95 5.06
CA LEU A 31 6.98 7.08 4.13
C LEU A 31 8.10 8.04 4.54
N THR A 32 8.72 8.72 3.58
CA THR A 32 9.72 9.76 3.88
C THR A 32 9.11 11.07 4.38
N GLY A 33 7.79 11.21 4.35
CA GLY A 33 7.03 12.35 4.84
C GLY A 33 5.55 12.21 4.54
N VAL A 34 4.72 12.89 5.31
CA VAL A 34 3.25 12.75 5.27
C VAL A 34 2.49 14.07 5.21
N ASP A 35 3.19 15.19 5.44
CA ASP A 35 2.57 16.51 5.52
C ASP A 35 3.30 17.55 4.65
N VAL A 36 2.64 18.67 4.39
CA VAL A 36 3.28 19.84 3.77
C VAL A 36 3.48 20.94 4.80
N GLU A 37 4.71 21.43 4.91
CA GLU A 37 5.05 22.54 5.80
C GLU A 37 4.19 23.77 5.49
N GLY A 38 3.63 24.37 6.56
CA GLY A 38 2.76 25.55 6.45
C GLY A 38 1.32 25.26 5.99
N ASP A 39 0.95 23.99 5.82
CA ASP A 39 -0.35 23.58 5.28
C ASP A 39 -0.98 22.46 6.16
N PRO A 40 -1.32 22.75 7.43
CA PRO A 40 -1.87 21.76 8.36
C PRO A 40 -3.27 21.30 7.94
N ASP A 41 -3.67 20.10 8.34
CA ASP A 41 -5.03 19.60 8.12
C ASP A 41 -6.07 20.46 8.85
N THR A 42 -7.13 20.87 8.16
CA THR A 42 -8.27 21.60 8.73
C THR A 42 -9.60 21.00 8.29
N PHE A 43 -10.62 21.10 9.16
CA PHE A 43 -11.99 20.69 8.85
C PHE A 43 -12.67 21.58 7.81
N ASP A 44 -12.09 22.74 7.50
CA ASP A 44 -12.58 23.66 6.49
C ASP A 44 -12.17 23.28 5.05
N GLU A 45 -11.31 22.27 4.88
CA GLU A 45 -10.91 21.77 3.56
C GLU A 45 -12.11 21.17 2.82
N SER A 46 -12.40 21.68 1.62
CA SER A 46 -13.27 20.99 0.69
C SER A 46 -12.66 19.66 0.24
N ALA A 47 -13.50 18.74 -0.24
CA ALA A 47 -13.04 17.46 -0.79
C ALA A 47 -12.01 17.63 -1.93
N GLN A 48 -12.15 18.68 -2.73
CA GLN A 48 -11.23 19.02 -3.82
C GLN A 48 -9.86 19.47 -3.28
N GLN A 49 -9.85 20.41 -2.33
CA GLN A 49 -8.60 20.84 -1.66
C GLN A 49 -7.89 19.68 -0.97
N ARG A 50 -8.67 18.79 -0.32
CA ARG A 50 -8.13 17.58 0.31
C ARG A 50 -7.47 16.68 -0.73
N LEU A 51 -8.14 16.43 -1.86
CA LEU A 51 -7.59 15.63 -2.96
C LEU A 51 -6.26 16.21 -3.47
N GLU A 52 -6.23 17.51 -3.75
CA GLU A 52 -5.03 18.20 -4.23
C GLU A 52 -3.87 18.08 -3.26
N LYS A 53 -4.16 18.26 -1.96
CA LYS A 53 -3.16 18.14 -0.89
C LYS A 53 -2.60 16.72 -0.79
N GLN A 54 -3.46 15.69 -0.81
CA GLN A 54 -3.01 14.29 -0.77
C GLN A 54 -2.15 13.94 -2.00
N CYS A 55 -2.52 14.40 -3.20
CA CYS A 55 -1.70 14.23 -4.40
C CYS A 55 -0.34 14.92 -4.25
N ARG A 56 -0.31 16.17 -3.78
CA ARG A 56 0.94 16.92 -3.53
C ARG A 56 1.86 16.21 -2.55
N ILE A 57 1.32 15.65 -1.47
CA ILE A 57 2.10 14.89 -0.47
C ILE A 57 2.72 13.65 -1.14
N ALA A 58 1.91 12.82 -1.80
CA ALA A 58 2.37 11.60 -2.47
C ALA A 58 3.36 11.85 -3.63
N GLU A 59 3.27 13.01 -4.27
CA GLU A 59 4.20 13.42 -5.33
C GLU A 59 5.50 14.03 -4.80
N ARG A 60 5.50 14.55 -3.57
CA ARG A 60 6.64 15.21 -2.93
C ARG A 60 7.57 14.23 -2.23
N TYR A 61 6.99 13.27 -1.51
CA TYR A 61 7.73 12.27 -0.74
C TYR A 61 7.80 10.93 -1.49
N THR A 62 8.40 9.92 -0.86
CA THR A 62 8.50 8.58 -1.43
C THR A 62 8.19 7.50 -0.39
N VAL A 63 7.93 6.30 -0.91
CA VAL A 63 7.73 5.09 -0.10
C VAL A 63 9.08 4.51 0.31
N ILE A 64 9.21 4.13 1.58
CA ILE A 64 10.35 3.40 2.15
C ILE A 64 10.08 1.90 2.11
N GLN A 65 8.93 1.50 2.66
CA GLN A 65 8.52 0.11 2.77
C GLN A 65 7.01 0.00 2.51
N ILE A 66 6.59 -1.08 1.87
CA ILE A 66 5.19 -1.42 1.64
C ILE A 66 4.86 -2.65 2.49
N GLY A 67 3.91 -2.47 3.41
CA GLY A 67 3.26 -3.53 4.17
C GLY A 67 2.02 -4.03 3.44
N LEU A 68 1.96 -5.33 3.17
CA LEU A 68 0.80 -5.97 2.52
C LEU A 68 0.38 -7.19 3.34
N THR A 69 -0.90 -7.33 3.63
CA THR A 69 -1.44 -8.56 4.22
C THR A 69 -2.55 -9.10 3.33
N ILE A 70 -2.31 -10.28 2.76
CA ILE A 70 -3.33 -11.02 2.00
C ILE A 70 -4.19 -11.80 2.99
N ALA A 71 -5.50 -11.55 2.95
CA ALA A 71 -6.49 -12.34 3.68
C ALA A 71 -7.17 -13.31 2.71
N GLY A 72 -7.26 -14.58 3.09
CA GLY A 72 -7.96 -15.63 2.35
C GLY A 72 -8.70 -16.58 3.29
N ARG A 73 -9.24 -17.67 2.75
CA ARG A 73 -9.88 -18.74 3.55
C ARG A 73 -9.21 -20.08 3.33
N LYS A 74 -9.19 -20.88 4.40
CA LYS A 74 -8.83 -22.30 4.36
C LYS A 74 -10.06 -23.14 4.67
N GLY A 75 -10.50 -23.95 3.71
CA GLY A 75 -11.73 -24.75 3.80
C GLY A 75 -12.80 -24.26 2.82
N GLY A 76 -13.85 -25.05 2.63
CA GLY A 76 -15.02 -24.70 1.80
C GLY A 76 -16.33 -25.03 2.50
N GLY A 77 -16.43 -24.73 3.81
CA GLY A 77 -17.52 -25.18 4.68
C GLY A 77 -17.75 -24.33 5.93
N ARG A 78 -18.54 -24.82 6.89
CA ARG A 78 -18.94 -24.06 8.10
C ARG A 78 -17.81 -23.72 9.09
N ASP A 79 -16.61 -24.27 8.89
CA ASP A 79 -15.40 -24.04 9.70
C ASP A 79 -14.33 -23.25 8.91
N ASP A 80 -14.74 -22.32 8.04
CA ASP A 80 -13.84 -21.52 7.21
C ASP A 80 -12.94 -20.63 8.09
N GLU A 81 -11.68 -21.05 8.23
CA GLU A 81 -10.62 -20.35 8.92
C GLU A 81 -10.06 -19.26 7.99
N LEU A 82 -10.03 -18.01 8.46
CA LEU A 82 -9.35 -16.93 7.76
C LEU A 82 -7.84 -17.10 7.91
N THR A 83 -7.14 -17.00 6.78
CA THR A 83 -5.68 -17.08 6.73
C THR A 83 -5.10 -15.75 6.32
N PHE A 84 -4.04 -15.33 7.01
CA PHE A 84 -3.34 -14.08 6.72
C PHE A 84 -1.87 -14.35 6.40
N ALA A 85 -1.38 -13.72 5.33
CA ALA A 85 0.02 -13.73 4.95
C ALA A 85 0.50 -12.30 4.73
N SER A 86 1.48 -11.88 5.55
CA SER A 86 1.98 -10.50 5.58
C SER A 86 3.35 -10.38 4.92
N TYR A 87 3.58 -9.26 4.23
CA TYR A 87 4.79 -8.94 3.48
C TYR A 87 5.26 -7.53 3.85
N ASN A 88 6.56 -7.38 4.11
CA ASN A 88 7.20 -6.10 4.36
C ASN A 88 8.29 -5.92 3.30
N ILE A 89 8.04 -5.08 2.29
CA ILE A 89 8.90 -4.98 1.09
C ILE A 89 9.54 -3.59 1.04
N PHE A 90 10.87 -3.53 1.13
CA PHE A 90 11.61 -2.28 0.94
C PHE A 90 11.52 -1.83 -0.52
N ALA A 91 11.15 -0.57 -0.75
CA ALA A 91 10.88 -0.02 -2.06
C ALA A 91 11.82 1.15 -2.36
N PHE A 92 12.59 1.09 -3.44
CA PHE A 92 13.47 2.20 -3.84
C PHE A 92 13.24 2.57 -5.31
N PRO A 93 13.12 3.87 -5.66
CA PRO A 93 12.90 4.28 -7.05
C PRO A 93 14.00 3.75 -7.98
N TYR A 94 13.63 3.28 -9.18
CA TYR A 94 14.60 2.92 -10.20
C TYR A 94 15.35 4.17 -10.68
N VAL A 95 16.69 4.14 -10.57
CA VAL A 95 17.57 5.18 -11.10
C VAL A 95 18.35 4.59 -12.27
N GLY A 96 18.13 5.12 -13.48
CA GLY A 96 18.82 4.67 -14.67
C GLY A 96 18.66 5.63 -15.85
N PRO A 97 19.62 5.63 -16.79
CA PRO A 97 19.63 6.56 -17.93
C PRO A 97 18.42 6.38 -18.86
N GLU A 98 17.77 5.21 -18.84
CA GLU A 98 16.65 4.87 -19.72
C GLU A 98 15.38 5.69 -19.41
N LEU A 99 15.28 6.25 -18.20
CA LEU A 99 14.17 7.13 -17.83
C LEU A 99 14.34 8.55 -18.39
N GLY A 100 15.54 8.92 -18.84
CA GLY A 100 15.84 10.29 -19.29
C GLY A 100 15.75 11.36 -18.20
N ARG A 101 15.60 10.97 -16.93
CA ARG A 101 15.53 11.83 -15.75
C ARG A 101 16.06 11.11 -14.52
N ASP A 102 16.52 11.87 -13.54
CA ASP A 102 16.90 11.36 -12.22
C ASP A 102 15.73 11.53 -11.23
N PRO A 103 15.15 10.45 -10.68
CA PRO A 103 14.06 10.56 -9.71
C PRO A 103 14.52 11.19 -8.38
N GLY A 104 14.02 12.39 -8.08
CA GLY A 104 14.16 13.04 -6.78
C GLY A 104 12.92 12.88 -5.89
N PHE A 105 13.14 12.92 -4.57
CA PHE A 105 12.09 12.99 -3.56
C PHE A 105 12.56 13.81 -2.34
N PHE A 106 11.61 14.31 -1.55
CA PHE A 106 11.88 14.99 -0.30
C PHE A 106 11.83 14.04 0.89
N CYS A 107 12.45 14.45 1.99
CA CYS A 107 12.33 13.81 3.30
C CYS A 107 11.91 14.85 4.34
N GLN A 108 10.88 14.53 5.11
CA GLN A 108 10.47 15.29 6.28
C GLN A 108 11.28 14.82 7.49
N ALA A 109 11.98 15.75 8.15
CA ALA A 109 12.90 15.40 9.25
C ALA A 109 12.21 14.63 10.39
N SER A 110 10.99 15.03 10.76
CA SER A 110 10.20 14.34 11.80
C SER A 110 9.80 12.93 11.40
N ALA A 111 9.48 12.69 10.12
CA ALA A 111 9.15 11.36 9.61
C ALA A 111 10.37 10.44 9.63
N LEU A 112 11.53 10.94 9.19
CA LEU A 112 12.77 10.16 9.27
C LEU A 112 13.14 9.81 10.72
N GLN A 113 13.00 10.76 11.65
CA GLN A 113 13.26 10.52 13.06
C GLN A 113 12.29 9.49 13.64
N PHE A 114 11.00 9.59 13.32
CA PHE A 114 9.98 8.64 13.75
C PHE A 114 10.29 7.23 13.23
N ASN A 115 10.60 7.08 11.94
CA ASN A 115 10.97 5.81 11.32
C ASN A 115 12.25 5.22 11.94
N ALA A 116 13.25 6.06 12.24
CA ALA A 116 14.47 5.63 12.94
C ALA A 116 14.16 5.08 14.35
N GLN A 117 13.27 5.75 15.10
CA GLN A 117 12.83 5.29 16.43
C GLN A 117 12.09 3.95 16.36
N HIS A 118 11.33 3.71 15.29
CA HIS A 118 10.63 2.45 15.01
C HIS A 118 11.48 1.44 14.25
N ARG A 119 12.80 1.64 14.20
CA ARG A 119 13.81 0.70 13.69
C ARG A 119 13.72 0.40 12.19
N VAL A 120 13.22 1.35 11.39
CA VAL A 120 13.38 1.30 9.93
C VAL A 120 14.87 1.31 9.59
N ASP A 121 15.33 0.30 8.84
CA ASP A 121 16.71 0.21 8.36
C ASP A 121 16.87 0.97 7.03
N PHE A 122 17.24 2.25 7.13
CA PHE A 122 17.47 3.12 5.97
C PHE A 122 18.60 2.62 5.06
N ASN A 123 19.61 1.94 5.60
CA ASN A 123 20.70 1.42 4.77
C ASN A 123 20.20 0.26 3.91
N THR A 124 19.41 -0.65 4.51
CA THR A 124 18.74 -1.72 3.76
C THR A 124 17.77 -1.14 2.73
N TRP A 125 16.99 -0.12 3.08
CA TRP A 125 16.09 0.56 2.13
C TRP A 125 16.83 1.11 0.90
N ILE A 126 17.90 1.89 1.11
CA ILE A 126 18.63 2.55 0.02
C ILE A 126 19.43 1.55 -0.81
N ARG A 127 20.15 0.63 -0.15
CA ARG A 127 21.06 -0.31 -0.83
C ARG A 127 20.31 -1.48 -1.47
N ASP A 128 19.39 -2.08 -0.70
CA ASP A 128 18.78 -3.37 -0.99
C ASP A 128 17.28 -3.27 -1.30
N GLY A 129 16.72 -2.05 -1.35
CA GLY A 129 15.34 -1.84 -1.76
C GLY A 129 15.05 -2.42 -3.15
N VAL A 130 13.86 -3.01 -3.29
CA VAL A 130 13.36 -3.50 -4.57
C VAL A 130 13.08 -2.29 -5.45
N SER A 131 13.61 -2.32 -6.67
CA SER A 131 13.42 -1.23 -7.60
C SER A 131 11.95 -1.08 -8.00
N TYR A 132 11.51 0.15 -8.25
CA TYR A 132 10.21 0.40 -8.86
C TYR A 132 10.22 1.57 -9.82
N MET A 133 9.26 1.53 -10.74
CA MET A 133 8.89 2.64 -11.62
C MET A 133 7.38 2.59 -11.84
N ASN A 134 6.78 3.67 -12.34
CA ASN A 134 5.37 3.64 -12.69
C ASN A 134 5.17 3.08 -14.11
N ARG A 135 3.91 2.80 -14.48
CA ARG A 135 3.55 2.29 -15.81
C ARG A 135 3.96 3.21 -16.96
N GLU A 136 4.07 4.52 -16.73
CA GLU A 136 4.53 5.47 -17.75
C GLU A 136 6.04 5.37 -17.98
N ASP A 137 6.81 5.34 -16.88
CA ASP A 137 8.25 5.13 -16.89
C ASP A 137 8.62 3.77 -17.50
N GLU A 138 7.87 2.70 -17.20
CA GLU A 138 8.10 1.38 -17.81
C GLU A 138 7.89 1.40 -19.33
N ARG A 139 6.84 2.08 -19.83
CA ARG A 139 6.64 2.25 -21.28
C ARG A 139 7.79 3.01 -21.92
N ASN A 140 8.33 4.01 -21.24
CA ASN A 140 9.47 4.78 -21.73
C ASN A 140 10.75 3.95 -21.71
N TYR A 141 11.01 3.22 -20.61
CA TYR A 141 12.10 2.27 -20.47
C TYR A 141 12.12 1.24 -21.62
N LEU A 142 10.98 0.61 -21.92
CA LEU A 142 10.88 -0.37 -23.01
C LEU A 142 11.20 0.24 -24.38
N LYS A 143 10.77 1.48 -24.63
CA LYS A 143 11.06 2.20 -25.88
C LYS A 143 12.53 2.58 -26.02
N THR A 144 13.17 3.06 -24.95
CA THR A 144 14.54 3.61 -24.98
C THR A 144 15.61 2.52 -24.91
N SER A 145 15.37 1.47 -24.13
CA SER A 145 16.35 0.40 -23.92
C SER A 145 16.37 -0.65 -25.04
N GLY A 146 15.29 -0.75 -25.83
CA GLY A 146 15.07 -1.88 -26.74
C GLY A 146 14.98 -3.23 -26.00
N ALA A 147 14.77 -3.21 -24.68
CA ALA A 147 14.67 -4.41 -23.87
C ALA A 147 13.45 -5.23 -24.30
N LYS A 148 13.62 -6.56 -24.29
CA LYS A 148 12.49 -7.46 -24.40
C LYS A 148 11.75 -7.48 -23.08
N GLU A 149 10.45 -7.26 -23.15
CA GLU A 149 9.52 -7.49 -22.04
C GLU A 149 9.75 -8.91 -21.49
N ASN A 150 9.69 -9.06 -20.17
CA ASN A 150 9.96 -10.31 -19.45
C ASN A 150 11.40 -10.86 -19.54
N SER A 151 12.38 -10.05 -19.96
CA SER A 151 13.79 -10.42 -19.76
C SER A 151 14.18 -10.29 -18.27
N PRO A 152 15.14 -11.09 -17.75
CA PRO A 152 15.55 -11.00 -16.35
C PRO A 152 15.99 -9.59 -15.92
N VAL A 153 16.66 -8.86 -16.82
CA VAL A 153 17.10 -7.48 -16.58
C VAL A 153 15.91 -6.52 -16.51
N HIS A 154 14.94 -6.65 -17.42
CA HIS A 154 13.70 -5.88 -17.37
C HIS A 154 12.96 -6.16 -16.06
N GLU A 155 12.81 -7.42 -15.69
CA GLU A 155 12.11 -7.84 -14.47
C GLU A 155 12.74 -7.29 -13.19
N GLU A 156 14.07 -7.26 -13.10
CA GLU A 156 14.78 -6.69 -11.96
C GLU A 156 14.56 -5.17 -11.84
N LYS A 157 14.62 -4.45 -12.98
CA LYS A 157 14.46 -2.99 -13.02
C LYS A 157 13.03 -2.55 -12.74
N VAL A 158 12.05 -3.25 -13.33
CA VAL A 158 10.63 -2.98 -13.11
C VAL A 158 10.22 -3.34 -11.67
N GLY A 159 10.78 -4.44 -11.15
CA GLY A 159 10.70 -4.84 -9.75
C GLY A 159 9.28 -4.82 -9.19
N LEU A 160 9.02 -3.96 -8.21
CA LEU A 160 7.75 -3.88 -7.47
C LEU A 160 6.53 -3.54 -8.35
N LEU A 161 6.72 -2.91 -9.53
CA LEU A 161 5.60 -2.68 -10.44
C LEU A 161 4.96 -3.99 -10.90
N ARG A 162 5.73 -5.09 -10.95
CA ARG A 162 5.19 -6.44 -11.24
C ARG A 162 4.22 -6.91 -10.16
N LEU A 163 4.60 -6.73 -8.89
CA LEU A 163 3.75 -7.06 -7.75
C LEU A 163 2.46 -6.23 -7.80
N TRP A 164 2.58 -4.92 -8.05
CA TRP A 164 1.44 -4.03 -8.18
C TRP A 164 0.51 -4.46 -9.33
N LYS A 165 1.06 -4.78 -10.50
CA LYS A 165 0.30 -5.30 -11.64
C LYS A 165 -0.47 -6.58 -11.28
N ALA A 166 0.17 -7.53 -10.60
CA ALA A 166 -0.46 -8.77 -10.15
C ALA A 166 -1.61 -8.48 -9.16
N LEU A 167 -1.37 -7.59 -8.19
CA LEU A 167 -2.39 -7.16 -7.23
C LEU A 167 -3.60 -6.50 -7.92
N CYS A 168 -3.37 -5.60 -8.89
CA CYS A 168 -4.46 -4.98 -9.65
C CYS A 168 -5.23 -6.00 -10.51
N ALA A 169 -4.53 -6.95 -11.11
CA ALA A 169 -5.13 -8.01 -11.92
C ALA A 169 -6.01 -8.95 -11.09
N ALA A 170 -5.67 -9.18 -9.81
CA ALA A 170 -6.47 -9.98 -8.90
C ALA A 170 -7.81 -9.34 -8.53
N ARG A 171 -7.99 -8.03 -8.78
CA ARG A 171 -9.25 -7.30 -8.54
C ARG A 171 -9.80 -7.52 -7.12
N LEU A 172 -8.92 -7.53 -6.12
CA LEU A 172 -9.30 -7.69 -4.71
C LEU A 172 -9.65 -6.34 -4.08
N PRO A 173 -10.62 -6.27 -3.16
CA PRO A 173 -10.82 -5.11 -2.30
C PRO A 173 -9.55 -4.76 -1.52
N PHE A 174 -9.25 -3.47 -1.44
CA PHE A 174 -8.16 -2.96 -0.61
C PHE A 174 -8.70 -2.48 0.73
N VAL A 175 -8.00 -2.82 1.81
CA VAL A 175 -8.26 -2.32 3.16
C VAL A 175 -7.11 -1.42 3.57
N VAL A 176 -7.41 -0.19 3.99
CA VAL A 176 -6.43 0.82 4.42
C VAL A 176 -6.90 1.49 5.71
N HIS A 177 -6.03 2.31 6.32
CA HIS A 177 -6.38 3.14 7.46
C HIS A 177 -5.97 4.58 7.20
N CYS A 178 -6.92 5.42 6.79
CA CYS A 178 -6.69 6.65 6.04
C CYS A 178 -6.13 6.37 4.63
N PRO A 179 -6.55 7.11 3.59
CA PRO A 179 -6.26 6.72 2.21
C PRO A 179 -4.90 7.20 1.70
N LEU A 180 -4.04 7.81 2.52
CA LEU A 180 -2.79 8.44 2.05
C LEU A 180 -1.87 7.43 1.36
N ASP A 181 -1.75 6.21 1.91
CA ASP A 181 -0.97 5.11 1.33
C ASP A 181 -1.37 4.84 -0.11
N LEU A 182 -2.67 4.88 -0.43
CA LEU A 182 -3.17 4.66 -1.77
C LEU A 182 -2.66 5.72 -2.75
N PHE A 183 -2.58 6.99 -2.35
CA PHE A 183 -2.02 8.05 -3.20
C PHE A 183 -0.53 7.82 -3.48
N PHE A 184 0.24 7.37 -2.48
CA PHE A 184 1.65 7.01 -2.67
C PHE A 184 1.82 5.85 -3.64
N LEU A 185 1.00 4.79 -3.51
CA LEU A 185 1.04 3.65 -4.41
C LEU A 185 0.65 4.03 -5.85
N LEU A 186 -0.37 4.88 -6.03
CA LEU A 186 -0.74 5.40 -7.34
C LEU A 186 0.37 6.25 -7.96
N ALA A 187 1.01 7.12 -7.18
CA ALA A 187 2.13 7.94 -7.64
C ALA A 187 3.37 7.08 -7.99
N ALA A 188 3.62 6.03 -7.21
CA ALA A 188 4.76 5.13 -7.39
C ALA A 188 4.58 4.19 -8.60
N PHE A 189 3.36 3.68 -8.83
CA PHE A 189 3.15 2.57 -9.76
C PHE A 189 2.27 2.90 -10.96
N GLU A 190 1.36 3.87 -10.88
CA GLU A 190 0.44 4.18 -11.98
C GLU A 190 0.94 5.35 -12.83
N ARG A 191 1.01 6.55 -12.25
CA ARG A 191 1.42 7.76 -12.96
C ARG A 191 1.83 8.89 -12.02
N ARG A 192 2.70 9.78 -12.52
CA ARG A 192 3.04 11.06 -11.91
C ARG A 192 3.10 12.13 -13.03
N PRO A 193 2.31 13.21 -12.98
CA PRO A 193 1.41 13.60 -11.90
C PRO A 193 0.09 12.82 -11.85
N LEU A 194 -0.48 12.76 -10.66
CA LEU A 194 -1.82 12.29 -10.33
C LEU A 194 -2.87 13.33 -10.77
N PRO A 195 -4.11 12.89 -11.09
CA PRO A 195 -5.20 13.77 -11.54
C PRO A 195 -5.82 14.58 -10.37
N LYS A 196 -5.04 15.48 -9.78
CA LYS A 196 -5.42 16.27 -8.61
C LYS A 196 -6.60 17.23 -8.83
N GLU A 197 -6.76 17.74 -10.05
CA GLU A 197 -7.83 18.67 -10.44
C GLU A 197 -9.12 17.96 -10.90
N ASP A 198 -9.10 16.63 -11.01
CA ASP A 198 -10.22 15.84 -11.52
C ASP A 198 -10.52 14.64 -10.60
N PRO A 199 -11.42 14.81 -9.62
CA PRO A 199 -11.85 13.73 -8.73
C PRO A 199 -12.41 12.52 -9.46
N LYS A 200 -13.04 12.70 -10.62
CA LYS A 200 -13.59 11.58 -11.41
C LYS A 200 -12.46 10.79 -12.01
N ALA A 201 -11.46 11.44 -12.59
CA ALA A 201 -10.26 10.78 -13.10
C ALA A 201 -9.48 10.07 -11.98
N MET A 202 -9.35 10.69 -10.80
CA MET A 202 -8.75 10.02 -9.64
C MET A 202 -9.53 8.76 -9.24
N ALA A 203 -10.85 8.86 -9.13
CA ALA A 203 -11.69 7.72 -8.77
C ALA A 203 -11.66 6.62 -9.84
N MET A 204 -11.57 6.97 -11.13
CA MET A 204 -11.37 6.00 -12.21
C MET A 204 -10.02 5.29 -12.11
N LEU A 205 -8.95 6.02 -11.80
CA LEU A 205 -7.61 5.45 -11.59
C LEU A 205 -7.62 4.43 -10.44
N ILE A 206 -8.22 4.77 -9.30
CA ILE A 206 -8.39 3.84 -8.17
C ILE A 206 -9.19 2.60 -8.59
N ARG A 207 -10.31 2.79 -9.31
CA ARG A 207 -11.20 1.70 -9.74
C ARG A 207 -10.54 0.75 -10.75
N GLN A 208 -9.54 1.21 -11.49
CA GLN A 208 -8.71 0.34 -12.35
C GLN A 208 -7.83 -0.59 -11.51
N CYS A 209 -7.38 -0.14 -10.35
CA CYS A 209 -6.50 -0.90 -9.46
C CYS A 209 -7.27 -1.90 -8.57
N THR A 210 -8.43 -1.49 -8.04
CA THR A 210 -9.24 -2.32 -7.13
C THR A 210 -10.73 -2.07 -7.35
N PRO A 211 -11.61 -3.08 -7.18
CA PRO A 211 -13.06 -2.84 -7.22
C PRO A 211 -13.57 -1.98 -6.07
N LYS A 212 -12.90 -1.98 -4.92
CA LYS A 212 -13.40 -1.33 -3.70
C LYS A 212 -12.28 -1.04 -2.71
N VAL A 213 -12.38 0.11 -2.05
CA VAL A 213 -11.52 0.49 -0.94
C VAL A 213 -12.35 0.53 0.33
N TYR A 214 -11.87 -0.12 1.38
CA TYR A 214 -12.39 -0.04 2.74
C TYR A 214 -11.40 0.74 3.60
N ASP A 215 -11.75 1.97 3.92
CA ASP A 215 -10.99 2.78 4.87
C ASP A 215 -11.51 2.54 6.29
N THR A 216 -10.72 1.84 7.10
CA THR A 216 -11.09 1.51 8.47
C THR A 216 -11.28 2.74 9.36
N ALA A 217 -10.56 3.85 9.10
CA ALA A 217 -10.74 5.10 9.83
C ALA A 217 -12.11 5.73 9.49
N HIS A 218 -12.50 5.69 8.22
CA HIS A 218 -13.82 6.13 7.77
C HIS A 218 -14.94 5.25 8.34
N LEU A 219 -14.79 3.92 8.25
CA LEU A 219 -15.77 2.96 8.78
C LEU A 219 -15.97 3.12 10.29
N HIS A 220 -14.90 3.36 11.04
CA HIS A 220 -14.98 3.63 12.47
C HIS A 220 -15.81 4.87 12.77
N GLY A 221 -15.61 5.94 12.00
CA GLY A 221 -16.39 7.17 12.12
C GLY A 221 -17.88 6.97 11.86
N ALA A 222 -18.27 5.98 11.06
CA ALA A 222 -19.67 5.68 10.72
C ALA A 222 -20.42 4.84 11.78
N ILE A 223 -19.72 4.06 12.61
CA ILE A 223 -20.31 3.22 13.66
C ILE A 223 -20.55 4.02 14.97
N GLY A 224 -20.06 5.27 15.04
CA GLY A 224 -20.23 6.16 16.19
C GLY A 224 -20.30 7.64 15.81
N ARG A 225 -19.79 8.52 16.69
CA ARG A 225 -19.49 9.91 16.31
C ARG A 225 -18.12 9.92 15.62
N PHE A 226 -17.97 10.65 14.52
CA PHE A 226 -16.69 10.77 13.82
C PHE A 226 -15.56 11.13 14.79
N LYS A 227 -14.57 10.25 14.89
CA LYS A 227 -13.31 10.48 15.62
C LYS A 227 -12.20 10.03 14.68
N ARG A 228 -11.33 10.94 14.26
CA ARG A 228 -10.07 10.59 13.58
C ARG A 228 -9.16 9.95 14.62
N LEU A 229 -9.25 8.63 14.75
CA LEU A 229 -8.45 7.85 15.69
C LEU A 229 -7.28 7.24 14.93
N GLY A 230 -6.09 7.27 15.54
CA GLY A 230 -4.98 6.47 15.04
C GLY A 230 -5.31 4.98 15.13
N LEU A 231 -4.62 4.17 14.32
CA LEU A 231 -4.89 2.75 14.15
C LEU A 231 -4.93 1.96 15.47
N MET A 232 -4.01 2.25 16.40
CA MET A 232 -3.99 1.62 17.73
C MET A 232 -5.29 1.85 18.48
N LYS A 233 -5.80 3.07 18.45
CA LYS A 233 -7.02 3.42 19.17
C LYS A 233 -8.26 2.83 18.48
N PHE A 234 -8.26 2.79 17.15
CA PHE A 234 -9.26 2.03 16.40
C PHE A 234 -9.28 0.55 16.81
N HIS A 235 -8.12 -0.10 16.89
CA HIS A 235 -8.03 -1.51 17.26
C HIS A 235 -8.55 -1.78 18.68
N GLU A 236 -8.20 -0.93 19.66
CA GLU A 236 -8.74 -1.02 21.02
C GLU A 236 -10.28 -0.93 21.04
N ASP A 237 -10.83 0.08 20.38
CA ASP A 237 -12.28 0.31 20.35
C ASP A 237 -13.01 -0.81 19.60
N ALA A 238 -12.45 -1.29 18.48
CA ALA A 238 -12.98 -2.41 17.70
C ALA A 238 -12.97 -3.72 18.50
N LYS A 239 -11.89 -4.00 19.23
CA LYS A 239 -11.78 -5.18 20.09
C LYS A 239 -12.79 -5.15 21.22
N ALA A 240 -12.89 -4.03 21.94
CA ALA A 240 -13.86 -3.88 23.02
C ALA A 240 -15.30 -4.11 22.53
N ARG A 241 -15.65 -3.58 21.36
CA ARG A 241 -16.97 -3.79 20.74
C ARG A 241 -17.20 -5.24 20.31
N TYR A 242 -16.18 -5.90 19.75
CA TYR A 242 -16.26 -7.32 19.40
C TYR A 242 -16.54 -8.18 20.63
N ASP A 243 -15.80 -7.95 21.72
CA ASP A 243 -15.95 -8.67 22.99
C ASP A 243 -17.35 -8.44 23.59
N GLU A 244 -17.87 -7.21 23.54
CA GLU A 244 -19.23 -6.86 23.97
C GLU A 244 -20.29 -7.64 23.17
N ILE A 245 -20.20 -7.66 21.84
CA ILE A 245 -21.16 -8.36 20.98
C ILE A 245 -21.10 -9.87 21.23
N ALA A 246 -19.90 -10.44 21.36
CA ALA A 246 -19.69 -11.85 21.67
C ALA A 246 -20.31 -12.24 23.01
N SER A 247 -20.22 -11.37 24.03
CA SER A 247 -20.82 -11.62 25.36
C SER A 247 -22.35 -11.55 25.37
N ASN A 248 -22.96 -10.76 24.50
CA ASN A 248 -24.41 -10.53 24.46
C ASN A 248 -25.20 -11.61 23.69
N GLY A 249 -24.56 -12.69 23.25
CA GLY A 249 -25.22 -13.80 22.54
C GLY A 249 -25.76 -13.44 21.13
N ASN A 250 -25.53 -12.21 20.66
CA ASN A 250 -25.88 -11.75 19.32
C ASN A 250 -24.83 -12.22 18.30
N GLY A 251 -24.79 -13.53 18.07
CA GLY A 251 -24.49 -14.20 16.79
C GLY A 251 -23.46 -13.59 15.82
N ILE A 252 -22.27 -13.17 16.26
CA ILE A 252 -21.12 -13.12 15.35
C ILE A 252 -20.47 -14.51 15.39
N PRO A 253 -20.46 -15.27 14.27
CA PRO A 253 -19.74 -16.54 14.22
C PRO A 253 -18.27 -16.29 14.58
N HIS A 254 -17.73 -17.08 15.51
CA HIS A 254 -16.32 -16.99 15.85
C HIS A 254 -15.50 -17.31 14.59
N VAL A 255 -14.83 -16.31 14.04
CA VAL A 255 -13.96 -16.50 12.88
C VAL A 255 -12.61 -16.97 13.40
N LYS A 256 -12.25 -18.21 13.08
CA LYS A 256 -10.91 -18.70 13.37
C LYS A 256 -9.92 -18.01 12.43
N CYS A 257 -8.82 -17.51 12.97
CA CYS A 257 -7.78 -16.82 12.20
C CYS A 257 -6.43 -17.50 12.41
N SER A 258 -5.64 -17.66 11.34
CA SER A 258 -4.24 -18.07 11.44
C SER A 258 -3.33 -17.29 10.51
N LEU A 259 -2.07 -17.15 10.94
CA LEU A 259 -0.97 -16.67 10.11
C LEU A 259 -0.42 -17.85 9.29
N VAL A 260 -0.10 -17.59 8.02
CA VAL A 260 0.41 -18.63 7.12
C VAL A 260 1.71 -18.20 6.47
N GLY A 261 2.70 -19.10 6.49
CA GLY A 261 4.02 -18.88 5.89
C GLY A 261 4.95 -18.05 6.78
N ASP A 262 6.08 -17.64 6.21
CA ASP A 262 7.02 -16.73 6.86
C ASP A 262 6.38 -15.34 6.89
N THR A 263 5.60 -15.01 7.92
CA THR A 263 5.08 -13.65 8.12
C THR A 263 6.21 -12.75 8.64
N ALA A 264 6.35 -11.56 8.05
CA ALA A 264 7.38 -10.59 8.45
C ALA A 264 6.87 -9.68 9.58
#